data_AF-A0A093XQZ1-F1
#
_entry.id   AF-A0A093XQZ1-F1
#
_cell.length_a   1.000
_cell.length_b   1.000
_cell.length_c   1.000
_cell.angle_alpha   90.00
_cell.angle_beta   90.00
_cell.angle_gamma   90.00
#
_symmetry.space_group_name_H-M   'P 1'
#
loop_
_entity.id
_entity.type
_entity.pdbx_description
1 polymer ?
#
loop_
_entity_poly.entity_id
_entity_poly.type
_entity_poly.pdbx_seq_one_letter_code
_entity_poly.pdbx_strand_id
1 'polypeptide(L)'
;MHLARAALVSGLLAGSSYAGSIPANVKSFYDSVKSKGSCSNPLKSGFYALDGGSKDFSYCGDHMADYNVVYIQGKNGQLADMDIDCDGIINSPYSDGRCEASQDTQPQSSYIDEIARYNVGIKDVDSYIHSYVVFGNYADEGTSGYTTFHPTDYGIEPLSIIAVVCNNQLFYGVWADQNGDDGPPMVGESSLAIATLCFGKDSVDGDHGYSDLDVMYIAFPGSDAVPGAKGANWKASTAKAFQDSLTAQGNKLVQRIGSTGGGPSPTTTGGSGPAPTCAWAGHCEGASCSTNDDCSDPWACVNGKCATDTGAPPATCDWEGHCEGASCSSNDDCSDPWACISGKCAVDPEA
;
A
#
# COMPACT_ATOMS: atom_id res chain seq x y z
N MET A 1 -33.78 56.81 -19.00
CA MET A 1 -34.14 55.42 -18.64
C MET A 1 -34.16 54.63 -19.94
N HIS A 2 -33.33 53.62 -20.24
CA HIS A 2 -32.63 52.66 -19.41
C HIS A 2 -31.27 52.31 -20.03
N LEU A 3 -30.21 52.28 -19.20
CA LEU A 3 -28.96 51.61 -19.53
C LEU A 3 -29.18 50.10 -19.38
N ALA A 4 -29.05 49.34 -20.45
CA ALA A 4 -28.94 47.88 -20.39
C ALA A 4 -27.49 47.52 -20.07
N ARG A 5 -27.29 46.90 -18.90
CA ARG A 5 -26.01 46.43 -18.39
C ARG A 5 -25.52 45.25 -19.25
N ALA A 6 -24.32 45.36 -19.80
CA ALA A 6 -23.58 44.21 -20.29
C ALA A 6 -23.07 43.42 -19.08
N ALA A 7 -23.57 42.20 -18.89
CA ALA A 7 -23.08 41.28 -17.88
C ALA A 7 -21.78 40.64 -18.40
N LEU A 8 -20.66 40.91 -17.71
CA LEU A 8 -19.45 40.12 -17.83
C LEU A 8 -19.74 38.72 -17.29
N VAL A 9 -19.75 37.71 -18.17
CA VAL A 9 -19.69 36.31 -17.77
C VAL A 9 -18.21 35.99 -17.55
N SER A 10 -17.73 36.16 -16.32
CA SER A 10 -16.46 35.56 -15.90
C SER A 10 -16.69 34.06 -15.74
N GLY A 11 -16.32 33.28 -16.75
CA GLY A 11 -16.21 31.84 -16.62
C GLY A 11 -15.07 31.52 -15.66
N LEU A 12 -15.39 31.14 -14.42
CA LEU A 12 -14.47 30.38 -13.60
C LEU A 12 -14.36 28.99 -14.24
N LEU A 13 -13.25 28.73 -14.93
CA LEU A 13 -12.76 27.37 -15.08
C LEU A 13 -12.33 26.92 -13.68
N ALA A 14 -13.25 26.26 -12.97
CA ALA A 14 -12.90 25.45 -11.82
C ALA A 14 -12.13 24.24 -12.36
N GLY A 15 -10.81 24.38 -12.48
CA GLY A 15 -9.93 23.22 -12.52
C GLY A 15 -10.28 22.39 -11.29
N SER A 16 -10.74 21.17 -11.51
CA SER A 16 -11.01 20.26 -10.41
C SER A 16 -9.66 19.81 -9.87
N SER A 17 -9.10 20.58 -8.93
CA SER A 17 -7.95 20.19 -8.15
C SER A 17 -8.37 19.06 -7.22
N TYR A 18 -8.42 17.84 -7.74
CA TYR A 18 -8.60 16.65 -6.92
C TYR A 18 -7.25 16.33 -6.28
N ALA A 19 -6.91 17.13 -5.27
CA ALA A 19 -5.66 17.02 -4.53
C ALA A 19 -5.90 16.42 -3.16
N GLY A 20 -5.44 15.18 -2.97
CA GLY A 20 -4.95 14.77 -1.66
C GLY A 20 -3.74 15.63 -1.34
N SER A 21 -3.88 16.61 -0.46
CA SER A 21 -2.75 17.38 0.04
C SER A 21 -1.72 16.44 0.63
N ILE A 22 -0.43 16.62 0.32
CA ILE A 22 0.63 15.79 0.91
C ILE A 22 0.61 15.97 2.44
N PRO A 23 0.38 14.91 3.23
CA PRO A 23 0.46 14.98 4.69
C PRO A 23 1.84 15.44 5.14
N ALA A 24 1.91 16.18 6.26
CA ALA A 24 3.16 16.82 6.71
C ALA A 24 4.32 15.84 6.93
N ASN A 25 4.03 14.63 7.42
CA ASN A 25 5.01 13.57 7.62
C ASN A 25 5.55 13.04 6.28
N VAL A 26 4.69 12.81 5.29
CA VAL A 26 5.10 12.40 3.93
C VAL A 26 5.88 13.51 3.24
N LYS A 27 5.47 14.77 3.39
CA LYS A 27 6.20 15.91 2.83
C LYS A 27 7.60 16.04 3.43
N SER A 28 7.71 15.87 4.75
CA SER A 28 9.00 15.89 5.46
C SER A 28 9.89 14.72 5.01
N PHE A 29 9.30 13.55 4.79
CA PHE A 29 10.01 12.39 4.26
C PHE A 29 10.53 12.61 2.84
N TYR A 30 9.67 13.11 1.94
CA TYR A 30 10.04 13.51 0.58
C TYR A 30 11.22 14.50 0.58
N ASP A 31 11.12 15.58 1.37
CA ASP A 31 12.17 16.60 1.46
C ASP A 31 13.46 16.02 2.06
N SER A 32 13.35 15.17 3.08
CA SER A 32 14.48 14.48 3.72
C SER A 32 15.22 13.58 2.72
N VAL A 33 14.49 12.74 1.98
CA VAL A 33 15.05 11.85 0.96
C VAL A 33 15.79 12.67 -0.11
N LYS A 34 15.19 13.74 -0.63
CA LYS A 34 15.85 14.63 -1.61
C LYS A 34 17.10 15.28 -1.01
N SER A 35 17.02 15.81 0.21
CA SER A 35 18.15 16.48 0.88
C SER A 35 19.31 15.54 1.19
N LYS A 36 19.02 14.28 1.50
CA LYS A 36 20.01 13.22 1.75
C LYS A 36 20.84 12.92 0.51
N GLY A 37 20.29 13.15 -0.68
CA GLY A 37 21.01 13.07 -1.94
C GLY A 37 21.07 11.66 -2.55
N SER A 38 21.21 10.61 -1.75
CA SER A 38 21.22 9.23 -2.26
C SER A 38 20.84 8.22 -1.18
N CYS A 39 20.36 7.06 -1.62
CA CYS A 39 20.07 5.93 -0.74
C CYS A 39 21.35 5.46 -0.02
N SER A 40 21.30 5.27 1.30
CA SER A 40 22.44 4.75 2.07
C SER A 40 22.43 3.23 2.18
N ASN A 41 21.24 2.63 2.26
CA ASN A 41 21.02 1.19 2.36
C ASN A 41 20.20 0.72 1.16
N PRO A 42 20.79 0.67 -0.05
CA PRO A 42 20.09 0.15 -1.22
C PRO A 42 19.81 -1.34 -1.03
N LEU A 43 18.56 -1.73 -1.22
CA LEU A 43 18.18 -3.14 -1.34
C LEU A 43 18.68 -3.70 -2.67
N LYS A 44 18.59 -2.86 -3.70
CA LYS A 44 19.22 -3.10 -5.00
C LYS A 44 19.49 -1.76 -5.69
N SER A 45 20.64 -1.69 -6.36
CA SER A 45 21.02 -0.55 -7.21
C SER A 45 21.24 -1.00 -8.64
N GLY A 46 21.27 -0.02 -9.55
CA GLY A 46 21.59 -0.24 -10.94
C GLY A 46 20.35 -0.22 -11.83
N PHE A 47 19.49 0.76 -11.61
CA PHE A 47 18.30 1.00 -12.43
C PHE A 47 18.40 2.34 -13.15
N TYR A 48 17.60 2.49 -14.19
CA TYR A 48 17.41 3.73 -14.94
C TYR A 48 16.01 4.27 -14.65
N ALA A 49 15.88 5.58 -14.53
CA ALA A 49 14.57 6.24 -14.58
C ALA A 49 14.23 6.63 -16.02
N LEU A 50 15.20 7.24 -16.73
CA LEU A 50 15.02 7.71 -18.10
C LEU A 50 15.76 6.80 -19.10
N ASP A 51 15.18 6.60 -20.29
CA ASP A 51 15.89 5.99 -21.41
C ASP A 51 17.13 6.83 -21.77
N GLY A 52 18.26 6.13 -22.00
CA GLY A 52 19.58 6.75 -22.16
C GLY A 52 20.11 7.50 -20.92
N GLY A 53 19.41 7.42 -19.79
CA GLY A 53 19.80 8.06 -18.53
C GLY A 53 20.94 7.37 -17.79
N SER A 54 21.22 7.84 -16.58
CA SER A 54 22.23 7.22 -15.71
C SER A 54 21.67 6.00 -14.95
N LYS A 55 22.47 4.92 -14.90
CA LYS A 55 22.18 3.68 -14.14
C LYS A 55 22.39 3.83 -12.63
N ASP A 56 21.81 4.88 -12.05
CA ASP A 56 22.11 5.38 -10.70
C ASP A 56 20.92 5.33 -9.74
N PHE A 57 19.82 4.67 -10.14
CA PHE A 57 18.64 4.48 -9.31
C PHE A 57 18.71 3.18 -8.49
N SER A 58 18.04 3.21 -7.34
CA SER A 58 17.97 2.13 -6.38
C SER A 58 16.56 1.98 -5.79
N TYR A 59 16.16 0.74 -5.54
CA TYR A 59 15.16 0.43 -4.52
C TYR A 59 15.82 0.56 -3.15
N CYS A 60 15.34 1.52 -2.35
CA CYS A 60 15.99 1.96 -1.15
C CYS A 60 15.30 1.43 0.11
N GLY A 61 16.11 0.85 0.99
CA GLY A 61 15.68 0.24 2.25
C GLY A 61 16.07 1.03 3.49
N ASP A 62 16.42 2.31 3.33
CA ASP A 62 16.87 3.17 4.44
C ASP A 62 15.89 3.23 5.61
N HIS A 63 14.61 3.02 5.32
CA HIS A 63 13.52 3.12 6.28
C HIS A 63 12.72 1.82 6.45
N MET A 64 13.33 0.68 6.17
CA MET A 64 12.70 -0.62 6.46
C MET A 64 12.62 -0.90 7.96
N ALA A 65 13.58 -0.43 8.76
CA ALA A 65 13.64 -0.73 10.18
C ALA A 65 12.80 0.22 11.07
N ASP A 66 12.54 1.44 10.63
CA ASP A 66 11.82 2.46 11.40
C ASP A 66 10.40 2.71 10.88
N TYR A 67 10.23 2.98 9.59
CA TYR A 67 8.91 3.27 8.98
C TYR A 67 8.31 2.06 8.27
N ASN A 68 9.08 0.99 8.12
CA ASN A 68 8.71 -0.18 7.33
C ASN A 68 8.23 0.23 5.93
N VAL A 69 9.12 0.89 5.17
CA VAL A 69 8.87 1.31 3.78
C VAL A 69 10.07 1.05 2.89
N VAL A 70 9.79 0.85 1.61
CA VAL A 70 10.76 0.82 0.51
C VAL A 70 10.40 1.94 -0.47
N TYR A 71 11.39 2.64 -1.01
CA TYR A 71 11.14 3.74 -1.96
C TYR A 71 12.21 3.78 -3.06
N ILE A 72 11.91 4.42 -4.18
CA ILE A 72 12.87 4.60 -5.28
C ILE A 72 13.64 5.91 -5.08
N GLN A 73 14.97 5.85 -5.21
CA GLN A 73 15.82 7.04 -5.15
C GLN A 73 17.02 6.93 -6.08
N GLY A 74 17.32 8.02 -6.79
CA GLY A 74 18.55 8.23 -7.55
C GLY A 74 19.61 9.01 -6.77
N LYS A 75 20.68 9.42 -7.46
CA LYS A 75 21.72 10.29 -6.87
C LYS A 75 21.32 11.77 -6.91
N ASN A 76 22.06 12.61 -6.19
CA ASN A 76 21.88 14.06 -6.15
C ASN A 76 20.46 14.52 -5.75
N GLY A 77 19.74 13.70 -4.99
CA GLY A 77 18.39 14.00 -4.51
C GLY A 77 17.31 13.75 -5.56
N GLN A 78 17.67 13.10 -6.68
CA GLN A 78 16.72 12.69 -7.69
C GLN A 78 15.81 11.58 -7.16
N LEU A 79 14.55 11.68 -7.53
CA LEU A 79 13.56 10.62 -7.40
C LEU A 79 13.27 10.07 -8.80
N ALA A 80 12.31 9.18 -8.93
CA ALA A 80 11.95 8.63 -10.23
C ALA A 80 11.23 9.68 -11.09
N ASP A 81 11.13 9.36 -12.37
CA ASP A 81 10.17 9.94 -13.31
C ASP A 81 8.81 9.23 -13.18
N MET A 82 7.93 9.44 -14.15
CA MET A 82 6.70 8.66 -14.32
C MET A 82 6.49 8.34 -15.80
N ASP A 83 6.98 7.20 -16.24
CA ASP A 83 6.64 6.59 -17.52
C ASP A 83 5.24 5.94 -17.48
N ILE A 84 4.68 5.65 -18.64
CA ILE A 84 3.28 5.23 -18.79
C ILE A 84 3.16 3.77 -19.18
N ASP A 85 2.61 2.99 -18.26
CA ASP A 85 2.20 1.62 -18.51
C ASP A 85 0.74 1.59 -19.00
N CYS A 86 0.52 0.91 -20.12
CA CYS A 86 -0.77 0.72 -20.76
C CYS A 86 -1.25 -0.74 -20.75
N ASP A 87 -0.62 -1.58 -19.93
CA ASP A 87 -0.86 -3.02 -19.87
C ASP A 87 -2.18 -3.37 -19.16
N GLY A 88 -2.66 -4.58 -19.42
CA GLY A 88 -3.95 -5.08 -18.93
C GLY A 88 -5.05 -4.95 -19.98
N ILE A 89 -6.14 -4.24 -19.67
CA ILE A 89 -7.31 -4.15 -20.56
C ILE A 89 -7.05 -3.24 -21.77
N ILE A 90 -6.61 -3.83 -22.89
CA ILE A 90 -6.29 -3.13 -24.16
C ILE A 90 -7.48 -2.68 -25.02
N ASN A 91 -8.71 -3.10 -24.67
CA ASN A 91 -9.95 -2.64 -25.34
C ASN A 91 -10.90 -2.02 -24.33
N SER A 92 -10.36 -1.10 -23.54
CA SER A 92 -11.11 -0.43 -22.49
C SER A 92 -12.34 0.29 -23.06
N PRO A 93 -13.55 0.11 -22.48
CA PRO A 93 -14.70 0.94 -22.82
C PRO A 93 -14.53 2.39 -22.38
N TYR A 94 -13.48 2.70 -21.62
CA TYR A 94 -13.11 4.03 -21.15
C TYR A 94 -11.95 4.64 -21.95
N SER A 95 -11.44 3.93 -22.97
CA SER A 95 -10.36 4.44 -23.82
C SER A 95 -10.73 5.79 -24.41
N ASP A 96 -9.79 6.73 -24.31
CA ASP A 96 -9.85 8.03 -24.98
C ASP A 96 -8.75 8.20 -26.05
N GLY A 97 -8.09 7.11 -26.44
CA GLY A 97 -7.11 7.10 -27.53
C GLY A 97 -5.66 7.32 -27.12
N ARG A 98 -5.37 7.48 -25.82
CA ARG A 98 -4.03 7.85 -25.33
C ARG A 98 -3.08 6.67 -25.18
N CYS A 99 -3.55 5.49 -24.80
CA CYS A 99 -2.69 4.31 -24.74
C CYS A 99 -2.30 3.79 -26.13
N GLU A 100 -3.03 4.16 -27.17
CA GLU A 100 -2.73 3.80 -28.55
C GLU A 100 -1.44 4.46 -29.09
N ALA A 101 -0.85 5.39 -28.33
CA ALA A 101 0.48 5.92 -28.59
C ALA A 101 1.61 4.93 -28.19
N SER A 102 1.40 4.09 -27.17
CA SER A 102 2.37 3.08 -26.74
C SER A 102 2.59 2.02 -27.83
N GLN A 103 3.84 1.56 -27.94
CA GLN A 103 4.25 0.50 -28.87
C GLN A 103 4.60 -0.82 -28.16
N ASP A 104 4.56 -0.84 -26.82
CA ASP A 104 4.94 -1.95 -25.95
C ASP A 104 3.78 -2.54 -25.15
N THR A 105 2.57 -1.97 -25.28
CA THR A 105 1.36 -2.40 -24.57
C THR A 105 1.10 -3.92 -24.68
N GLN A 106 0.89 -4.57 -23.54
CA GLN A 106 0.52 -5.98 -23.40
C GLN A 106 -0.95 -6.17 -23.01
N PRO A 107 -1.59 -7.28 -23.44
CA PRO A 107 -3.01 -7.55 -23.18
C PRO A 107 -3.31 -8.04 -21.74
N GLN A 108 -2.34 -7.99 -20.85
CA GLN A 108 -2.44 -8.43 -19.46
C GLN A 108 -1.39 -7.74 -18.60
N SER A 109 -1.71 -7.50 -17.33
CA SER A 109 -0.73 -7.14 -16.31
C SER A 109 -0.09 -8.37 -15.67
N SER A 110 1.02 -8.18 -14.94
CA SER A 110 1.69 -9.27 -14.22
C SER A 110 0.82 -9.98 -13.18
N TYR A 111 -0.20 -9.32 -12.61
CA TYR A 111 -1.05 -9.87 -11.55
C TYR A 111 -2.51 -10.10 -11.99
N ILE A 112 -2.72 -10.33 -13.29
CA ILE A 112 -4.03 -10.68 -13.85
C ILE A 112 -4.71 -11.85 -13.12
N ASP A 113 -3.96 -12.90 -12.76
CA ASP A 113 -4.51 -14.09 -12.09
C ASP A 113 -4.97 -13.78 -10.66
N GLU A 114 -4.21 -12.98 -9.92
CA GLU A 114 -4.56 -12.50 -8.57
C GLU A 114 -5.83 -11.62 -8.62
N ILE A 115 -5.92 -10.72 -9.59
CA ILE A 115 -7.11 -9.87 -9.80
C ILE A 115 -8.33 -10.74 -10.14
N ALA A 116 -8.17 -11.72 -11.04
CA ALA A 116 -9.24 -12.64 -11.40
C ALA A 116 -9.74 -13.46 -10.20
N ARG A 117 -8.83 -13.89 -9.31
CA ARG A 117 -9.17 -14.63 -8.06
C ARG A 117 -10.02 -13.81 -7.09
N TYR A 118 -9.92 -12.47 -7.10
CA TYR A 118 -10.80 -11.64 -6.29
C TYR A 118 -12.28 -11.75 -6.70
N ASN A 119 -12.57 -12.23 -7.92
CA ASN A 119 -13.93 -12.38 -8.45
C ASN A 119 -14.75 -11.07 -8.32
N VAL A 120 -14.07 -9.95 -8.54
CA VAL A 120 -14.61 -8.58 -8.41
C VAL A 120 -15.22 -8.07 -9.72
N GLY A 121 -15.35 -8.92 -10.73
CA GLY A 121 -16.04 -8.62 -12.00
C GLY A 121 -15.23 -7.79 -13.00
N ILE A 122 -13.93 -7.63 -12.77
CA ILE A 122 -12.94 -7.27 -13.80
C ILE A 122 -12.03 -8.48 -14.02
N LYS A 123 -11.41 -8.55 -15.20
CA LYS A 123 -10.42 -9.58 -15.50
C LYS A 123 -9.01 -9.14 -15.12
N ASP A 124 -8.75 -7.85 -15.24
CA ASP A 124 -7.45 -7.23 -15.05
C ASP A 124 -7.61 -5.73 -14.78
N VAL A 125 -6.52 -5.03 -14.47
CA VAL A 125 -6.48 -3.56 -14.44
C VAL A 125 -6.73 -2.97 -15.82
N ASP A 126 -7.13 -1.70 -15.81
CA ASP A 126 -7.45 -0.90 -16.99
C ASP A 126 -6.74 0.43 -16.79
N SER A 127 -5.74 0.71 -17.62
CA SER A 127 -4.83 1.86 -17.43
C SER A 127 -5.55 3.21 -17.48
N TYR A 128 -6.76 3.29 -18.04
CA TYR A 128 -7.58 4.51 -18.02
C TYR A 128 -8.28 4.75 -16.66
N ILE A 129 -8.45 3.70 -15.84
CA ILE A 129 -9.32 3.69 -14.66
C ILE A 129 -8.59 3.32 -13.38
N HIS A 130 -7.77 2.29 -13.42
CA HIS A 130 -7.12 1.74 -12.24
C HIS A 130 -5.80 2.46 -12.05
N SER A 131 -5.67 3.25 -10.98
CA SER A 131 -4.35 3.75 -10.59
C SER A 131 -3.51 2.57 -10.14
N TYR A 132 -2.52 2.21 -10.94
CA TYR A 132 -1.56 1.16 -10.61
C TYR A 132 -0.14 1.63 -10.91
N VAL A 133 0.81 0.94 -10.30
CA VAL A 133 2.23 1.22 -10.38
C VAL A 133 2.93 -0.04 -10.87
N VAL A 134 3.91 0.15 -11.75
CA VAL A 134 4.85 -0.89 -12.14
C VAL A 134 6.00 -0.86 -11.14
N PHE A 135 6.21 -1.98 -10.43
CA PHE A 135 7.20 -2.04 -9.36
C PHE A 135 7.94 -3.38 -9.37
N GLY A 136 9.25 -3.34 -9.18
CA GLY A 136 10.08 -4.53 -9.36
C GLY A 136 10.51 -4.76 -10.80
N ASN A 137 11.58 -5.54 -10.93
CA ASN A 137 12.24 -5.83 -12.19
C ASN A 137 12.54 -7.32 -12.25
N TYR A 138 11.98 -7.99 -13.24
CA TYR A 138 12.04 -9.44 -13.41
C TYR A 138 12.74 -9.74 -14.72
N ALA A 139 13.48 -10.85 -14.75
CA ALA A 139 14.15 -11.32 -15.94
C ALA A 139 13.62 -12.70 -16.30
N ASP A 140 13.52 -12.97 -17.59
CA ASP A 140 13.16 -14.29 -18.08
C ASP A 140 14.23 -15.33 -17.70
N GLU A 141 13.80 -16.58 -17.59
CA GLU A 141 14.70 -17.69 -17.27
C GLU A 141 15.86 -17.76 -18.28
N GLY A 142 17.09 -17.58 -17.79
CA GLY A 142 18.30 -17.66 -18.61
C GLY A 142 18.85 -16.32 -19.10
N THR A 143 18.16 -15.20 -18.85
CA THR A 143 18.72 -13.87 -19.09
C THR A 143 19.83 -13.57 -18.09
N SER A 144 21.02 -13.26 -18.59
CA SER A 144 22.19 -12.92 -17.76
C SER A 144 22.57 -11.45 -17.92
N GLY A 145 22.91 -10.79 -16.82
CA GLY A 145 23.35 -9.38 -16.82
C GLY A 145 22.23 -8.35 -16.64
N TYR A 146 20.96 -8.76 -16.67
CA TYR A 146 19.83 -7.89 -16.29
C TYR A 146 19.79 -7.68 -14.77
N THR A 147 19.44 -6.46 -14.34
CA THR A 147 19.38 -6.11 -12.91
C THR A 147 17.99 -6.33 -12.39
N THR A 148 17.79 -7.37 -11.58
CA THR A 148 16.49 -7.71 -11.01
C THR A 148 16.30 -7.16 -9.60
N PHE A 149 15.03 -6.92 -9.25
CA PHE A 149 14.56 -6.63 -7.91
C PHE A 149 13.16 -7.24 -7.74
N HIS A 150 13.00 -8.12 -6.75
CA HIS A 150 11.72 -8.76 -6.45
C HIS A 150 11.17 -8.16 -5.15
N PRO A 151 10.13 -7.30 -5.21
CA PRO A 151 9.60 -6.63 -4.01
C PRO A 151 9.09 -7.63 -2.95
N THR A 152 8.68 -8.83 -3.37
CA THR A 152 8.29 -9.94 -2.49
C THR A 152 9.39 -10.40 -1.53
N ASP A 153 10.66 -10.29 -1.91
CA ASP A 153 11.80 -10.63 -1.04
C ASP A 153 11.88 -9.71 0.19
N TYR A 154 11.19 -8.56 0.13
CA TYR A 154 11.16 -7.52 1.15
C TYR A 154 9.77 -7.36 1.77
N GLY A 155 8.90 -8.36 1.61
CA GLY A 155 7.58 -8.41 2.24
C GLY A 155 6.52 -7.51 1.62
N ILE A 156 6.77 -6.98 0.42
CA ILE A 156 5.75 -6.26 -0.37
C ILE A 156 4.98 -7.31 -1.15
N GLU A 157 3.67 -7.39 -0.92
CA GLU A 157 2.80 -8.40 -1.54
C GLU A 157 2.23 -7.87 -2.87
N PRO A 158 2.01 -8.73 -3.89
CA PRO A 158 1.31 -8.33 -5.11
C PRO A 158 0.00 -7.58 -4.82
N LEU A 159 -0.31 -6.57 -5.64
CA LEU A 159 -1.46 -5.67 -5.47
C LEU A 159 -1.41 -4.79 -4.22
N SER A 160 -0.29 -4.74 -3.48
CA SER A 160 -0.11 -3.78 -2.38
C SER A 160 -0.27 -2.34 -2.86
N ILE A 161 -0.83 -1.49 -1.99
CA ILE A 161 -0.90 -0.05 -2.22
C ILE A 161 0.52 0.53 -2.23
N ILE A 162 0.82 1.33 -3.25
CA ILE A 162 1.98 2.20 -3.36
C ILE A 162 1.51 3.65 -3.25
N ALA A 163 2.15 4.41 -2.36
CA ALA A 163 1.95 5.85 -2.27
C ALA A 163 2.81 6.56 -3.31
N VAL A 164 2.21 7.47 -4.08
CA VAL A 164 2.87 8.20 -5.17
C VAL A 164 2.77 9.69 -4.91
N VAL A 165 3.91 10.37 -4.76
CA VAL A 165 4.00 11.83 -4.63
C VAL A 165 4.44 12.41 -5.96
N CYS A 166 3.57 13.21 -6.59
CA CYS A 166 3.79 13.83 -7.89
C CYS A 166 3.06 15.19 -7.91
N ASN A 167 3.58 16.18 -8.64
CA ASN A 167 2.95 17.49 -8.81
C ASN A 167 2.39 18.10 -7.49
N ASN A 168 3.18 18.03 -6.41
CA ASN A 168 2.81 18.49 -5.07
C ASN A 168 1.53 17.86 -4.46
N GLN A 169 1.15 16.67 -4.92
CA GLN A 169 -0.01 15.91 -4.47
C GLN A 169 0.40 14.49 -4.06
N LEU A 170 -0.43 13.86 -3.23
CA LEU A 170 -0.29 12.44 -2.86
C LEU A 170 -1.45 11.65 -3.46
N PHE A 171 -1.11 10.58 -4.16
CA PHE A 171 -2.04 9.59 -4.69
C PHE A 171 -1.64 8.19 -4.26
N TYR A 172 -2.53 7.24 -4.53
CA TYR A 172 -2.34 5.82 -4.25
C TYR A 172 -2.64 5.01 -5.50
N GLY A 173 -1.78 4.05 -5.80
CA GLY A 173 -2.03 3.01 -6.79
C GLY A 173 -1.79 1.64 -6.19
N VAL A 174 -2.26 0.59 -6.86
CA VAL A 174 -1.89 -0.79 -6.52
C VAL A 174 -0.67 -1.22 -7.33
N TRP A 175 0.22 -2.01 -6.77
CA TRP A 175 1.28 -2.66 -7.53
C TRP A 175 0.67 -3.78 -8.39
N ALA A 176 0.31 -3.45 -9.64
CA ALA A 176 -0.37 -4.37 -10.55
C ALA A 176 0.57 -4.97 -11.60
N ASP A 177 1.71 -4.32 -11.86
CA ASP A 177 2.65 -4.76 -12.88
C ASP A 177 4.11 -4.72 -12.46
N GLN A 178 4.98 -5.30 -13.29
CA GLN A 178 6.42 -5.35 -13.08
C GLN A 178 7.17 -5.13 -14.38
N ASN A 179 8.36 -4.52 -14.32
CA ASN A 179 9.19 -4.34 -15.51
C ASN A 179 9.84 -5.67 -15.93
N GLY A 180 9.73 -5.99 -17.21
CA GLY A 180 10.42 -7.10 -17.87
C GLY A 180 11.85 -6.77 -18.31
N ASP A 181 12.51 -7.76 -18.92
CA ASP A 181 13.88 -7.68 -19.43
C ASP A 181 13.99 -7.47 -20.96
N ASP A 182 12.94 -6.90 -21.55
CA ASP A 182 12.86 -6.46 -22.94
C ASP A 182 13.60 -5.16 -23.23
N GLY A 183 14.08 -4.48 -22.18
CA GLY A 183 14.90 -3.28 -22.24
C GLY A 183 15.92 -3.16 -21.10
N PRO A 184 16.48 -1.96 -20.87
CA PRO A 184 17.22 -1.67 -19.65
C PRO A 184 16.36 -1.90 -18.39
N PRO A 185 16.95 -2.15 -17.22
CA PRO A 185 16.19 -2.27 -15.98
C PRO A 185 15.68 -0.90 -15.53
N MET A 186 14.45 -0.57 -15.95
CA MET A 186 13.76 0.70 -15.71
C MET A 186 13.07 0.73 -14.33
N VAL A 187 12.83 1.93 -13.80
CA VAL A 187 11.97 2.20 -12.64
C VAL A 187 11.18 3.48 -12.92
N GLY A 188 10.10 3.70 -12.19
CA GLY A 188 9.34 4.95 -12.31
C GLY A 188 8.25 4.89 -13.37
N GLU A 189 7.52 3.79 -13.43
CA GLU A 189 6.46 3.58 -14.43
C GLU A 189 5.12 3.33 -13.74
N SER A 190 4.03 3.83 -14.33
CA SER A 190 2.70 3.76 -13.74
C SER A 190 1.59 3.90 -14.76
N SER A 191 0.36 3.56 -14.37
CA SER A 191 -0.76 3.62 -15.28
C SER A 191 -1.10 5.04 -15.76
N LEU A 192 -1.64 5.14 -16.97
CA LEU A 192 -2.18 6.38 -17.52
C LEU A 192 -3.14 7.10 -16.54
N ALA A 193 -3.89 6.36 -15.73
CA ALA A 193 -4.82 6.87 -14.73
C ALA A 193 -4.11 7.72 -13.67
N ILE A 194 -3.03 7.23 -13.05
CA ILE A 194 -2.32 8.00 -12.02
C ILE A 194 -1.54 9.17 -12.62
N ALA A 195 -0.94 8.98 -13.80
CA ALA A 195 -0.28 10.06 -14.53
C ALA A 195 -1.26 11.19 -14.89
N THR A 196 -2.48 10.83 -15.33
CA THR A 196 -3.55 11.79 -15.59
C THR A 196 -3.95 12.55 -14.32
N LEU A 197 -3.99 11.89 -13.15
CA LEU A 197 -4.27 12.54 -11.87
C LEU A 197 -3.14 13.50 -11.45
N CYS A 198 -1.88 13.12 -11.70
CA CYS A 198 -0.70 13.93 -11.39
C CYS A 198 -0.59 15.17 -12.28
N PHE A 199 -0.64 14.98 -13.60
CA PHE A 199 -0.17 15.99 -14.56
C PHE A 199 -1.29 16.53 -15.46
N GLY A 200 -2.45 15.90 -15.43
CA GLY A 200 -3.59 16.26 -16.28
C GLY A 200 -3.58 15.52 -17.61
N LYS A 201 -4.77 15.41 -18.20
CA LYS A 201 -5.04 14.58 -19.37
C LYS A 201 -4.22 14.98 -20.61
N ASP A 202 -4.02 16.27 -20.83
CA ASP A 202 -3.38 16.80 -22.04
C ASP A 202 -1.85 16.76 -21.97
N SER A 203 -1.28 16.25 -20.87
CA SER A 203 0.16 16.22 -20.63
C SER A 203 0.77 14.82 -20.70
N VAL A 204 -0.06 13.78 -20.77
CA VAL A 204 0.41 12.39 -20.77
C VAL A 204 -0.38 11.52 -21.72
N ASP A 205 0.31 10.61 -22.40
CA ASP A 205 -0.22 9.52 -23.22
C ASP A 205 0.73 8.31 -23.17
N GLY A 206 0.40 7.22 -23.84
CA GLY A 206 1.17 5.96 -23.77
C GLY A 206 2.61 6.04 -24.29
N ASP A 207 3.04 7.13 -24.94
CA ASP A 207 4.42 7.34 -25.38
C ASP A 207 5.04 8.61 -24.75
N HIS A 208 4.26 9.30 -23.90
CA HIS A 208 4.66 10.55 -23.26
C HIS A 208 4.28 10.54 -21.77
N GLY A 209 5.23 10.11 -20.94
CA GLY A 209 5.18 10.27 -19.49
C GLY A 209 5.67 11.63 -18.99
N TYR A 210 6.18 11.65 -17.77
CA TYR A 210 6.75 12.83 -17.11
C TYR A 210 8.20 12.58 -16.72
N SER A 211 9.15 13.20 -17.43
CA SER A 211 10.59 12.91 -17.31
C SER A 211 11.34 13.65 -16.19
N ASP A 212 10.66 14.53 -15.45
CA ASP A 212 11.29 15.24 -14.33
C ASP A 212 11.44 14.26 -13.15
N LEU A 213 12.66 14.22 -12.59
CA LEU A 213 13.08 13.22 -11.60
C LEU A 213 12.67 13.61 -10.17
N ASP A 214 11.38 13.87 -9.97
CA ASP A 214 10.81 14.34 -8.72
C ASP A 214 9.55 13.61 -8.24
N VAL A 215 9.24 12.47 -8.85
CA VAL A 215 8.14 11.56 -8.48
C VAL A 215 8.63 10.54 -7.44
N MET A 216 7.95 10.48 -6.29
CA MET A 216 8.27 9.54 -5.22
C MET A 216 7.32 8.36 -5.20
N TYR A 217 7.86 7.14 -5.24
CA TYR A 217 7.13 5.90 -5.00
C TYR A 217 7.50 5.32 -3.64
N ILE A 218 6.50 5.01 -2.82
CA ILE A 218 6.68 4.43 -1.49
C ILE A 218 5.84 3.16 -1.39
N ALA A 219 6.50 2.02 -1.30
CA ALA A 219 5.90 0.71 -1.08
C ALA A 219 5.95 0.34 0.41
N PHE A 220 4.95 -0.41 0.85
CA PHE A 220 4.75 -0.79 2.24
C PHE A 220 4.80 -2.31 2.37
N PRO A 221 5.82 -2.89 3.04
CA PRO A 221 5.77 -4.29 3.41
C PRO A 221 4.61 -4.60 4.37
N GLY A 222 4.05 -5.80 4.23
CA GLY A 222 2.98 -6.35 5.06
C GLY A 222 1.63 -6.45 4.35
N SER A 223 0.84 -7.45 4.73
CA SER A 223 -0.46 -7.76 4.14
C SER A 223 -1.52 -6.67 4.31
N ASP A 224 -1.35 -5.77 5.29
CA ASP A 224 -2.23 -4.61 5.47
C ASP A 224 -2.04 -3.54 4.39
N ALA A 225 -1.02 -3.68 3.52
CA ALA A 225 -0.89 -2.89 2.31
C ALA A 225 -1.76 -3.40 1.16
N VAL A 226 -2.22 -4.66 1.20
CA VAL A 226 -3.05 -5.25 0.15
C VAL A 226 -4.52 -4.85 0.36
N PRO A 227 -5.18 -4.15 -0.58
CA PRO A 227 -6.58 -3.77 -0.42
C PRO A 227 -7.53 -4.97 -0.56
N GLY A 228 -7.11 -6.01 -1.27
CA GLY A 228 -7.93 -7.19 -1.50
C GLY A 228 -9.20 -6.90 -2.29
N ALA A 229 -10.09 -7.90 -2.36
CA ALA A 229 -11.32 -7.83 -3.13
C ALA A 229 -12.31 -6.73 -2.66
N LYS A 230 -12.19 -6.27 -1.40
CA LYS A 230 -13.14 -5.35 -0.75
C LYS A 230 -12.56 -3.98 -0.42
N GLY A 231 -11.23 -3.81 -0.39
CA GLY A 231 -10.57 -2.56 -0.04
C GLY A 231 -10.34 -1.61 -1.21
N ALA A 232 -10.58 -2.06 -2.45
CA ALA A 232 -10.53 -1.21 -3.64
C ALA A 232 -11.83 -1.32 -4.44
N ASN A 233 -12.20 -0.23 -5.11
CA ASN A 233 -13.34 -0.18 -6.02
C ASN A 233 -12.94 -0.68 -7.40
N TRP A 234 -12.68 -1.99 -7.52
CA TRP A 234 -12.29 -2.65 -8.77
C TRP A 234 -13.28 -2.48 -9.94
N LYS A 235 -14.51 -2.01 -9.69
CA LYS A 235 -15.50 -1.69 -10.74
C LYS A 235 -15.65 -0.18 -10.95
N ALA A 236 -14.66 0.61 -10.54
CA ALA A 236 -14.66 2.03 -10.80
C ALA A 236 -14.82 2.31 -12.30
N SER A 237 -15.39 3.47 -12.62
CA SER A 237 -15.55 3.96 -13.99
C SER A 237 -14.74 5.22 -14.26
N THR A 238 -13.94 5.66 -13.28
CA THR A 238 -13.01 6.79 -13.42
C THR A 238 -11.75 6.55 -12.59
N ALA A 239 -10.61 7.06 -13.06
CA ALA A 239 -9.34 7.12 -12.31
C ALA A 239 -9.54 7.63 -10.88
N LYS A 240 -10.31 8.70 -10.74
CA LYS A 240 -10.61 9.30 -9.44
C LYS A 240 -11.39 8.34 -8.52
N ALA A 241 -12.43 7.68 -9.03
CA ALA A 241 -13.24 6.78 -8.20
C ALA A 241 -12.43 5.56 -7.70
N PHE A 242 -11.48 5.08 -8.50
CA PHE A 242 -10.57 4.03 -8.06
C PHE A 242 -9.57 4.57 -7.02
N GLN A 243 -8.89 5.68 -7.30
CA GLN A 243 -7.98 6.30 -6.34
C GLN A 243 -8.66 6.61 -5.00
N ASP A 244 -9.86 7.18 -5.03
CA ASP A 244 -10.60 7.58 -3.81
C ASP A 244 -10.82 6.35 -2.92
N SER A 245 -11.06 5.18 -3.53
CA SER A 245 -11.29 3.92 -2.80
C SER A 245 -10.06 3.45 -2.02
N LEU A 246 -8.86 3.76 -2.51
CA LEU A 246 -7.59 3.41 -1.84
C LEU A 246 -7.22 4.39 -0.73
N THR A 247 -7.80 5.59 -0.72
CA THR A 247 -7.34 6.71 0.11
C THR A 247 -7.38 6.41 1.61
N ALA A 248 -8.41 5.72 2.11
CA ALA A 248 -8.52 5.42 3.54
C ALA A 248 -7.38 4.50 4.03
N GLN A 249 -7.12 3.41 3.29
CA GLN A 249 -6.07 2.46 3.62
C GLN A 249 -4.68 3.05 3.35
N GLY A 250 -4.50 3.73 2.22
CA GLY A 250 -3.27 4.46 1.91
C GLY A 250 -2.91 5.50 2.97
N ASN A 251 -3.88 6.27 3.47
CA ASN A 251 -3.68 7.24 4.54
C ASN A 251 -3.26 6.58 5.86
N LYS A 252 -3.74 5.36 6.14
CA LYS A 252 -3.29 4.57 7.30
C LYS A 252 -1.84 4.09 7.13
N LEU A 253 -1.46 3.65 5.94
CA LEU A 253 -0.09 3.18 5.65
C LEU A 253 0.94 4.31 5.79
N VAL A 254 0.65 5.49 5.25
CA VAL A 254 1.59 6.63 5.33
C VAL A 254 1.76 7.17 6.75
N GLN A 255 0.90 6.83 7.71
CA GLN A 255 1.10 7.20 9.13
C GLN A 255 2.32 6.52 9.75
N ARG A 256 2.82 5.42 9.18
CA ARG A 256 4.08 4.79 9.61
C ARG A 256 5.28 5.72 9.43
N ILE A 257 5.23 6.57 8.39
CA ILE A 257 6.31 7.49 8.03
C ILE A 257 6.40 8.60 9.08
N GLY A 258 7.57 8.73 9.71
CA GLY A 258 7.81 9.73 10.77
C GLY A 258 7.32 9.32 12.15
N SER A 259 6.66 8.17 12.29
CA SER A 259 6.35 7.57 13.59
C SER A 259 7.57 6.77 14.05
N THR A 260 8.26 7.20 15.11
CA THR A 260 9.47 6.52 15.63
C THR A 260 9.15 5.24 16.42
N GLY A 261 8.09 4.52 16.04
CA GLY A 261 7.68 3.26 16.64
C GLY A 261 7.42 2.25 15.52
N GLY A 262 8.47 1.52 15.14
CA GLY A 262 8.42 0.56 14.05
C GLY A 262 7.29 -0.45 14.21
N GLY A 263 6.62 -0.74 13.10
CA GLY A 263 5.85 -1.97 12.94
C GLY A 263 6.76 -3.19 13.21
N PRO A 264 6.20 -4.33 13.64
CA PRO A 264 7.01 -5.45 14.11
C PRO A 264 7.78 -6.07 12.95
N SER A 265 9.11 -5.91 12.97
CA SER A 265 10.04 -6.86 12.33
C SER A 265 10.44 -7.90 13.39
N PRO A 266 10.51 -9.20 13.06
CA PRO A 266 10.85 -10.22 14.01
C PRO A 266 12.33 -10.08 14.37
N THR A 267 12.68 -10.09 15.66
CA THR A 267 13.66 -10.98 16.34
C THR A 267 14.16 -10.33 17.65
N THR A 268 13.82 -10.99 18.76
CA THR A 268 14.55 -11.16 20.04
C THR A 268 15.11 -9.98 20.86
N THR A 269 14.66 -9.99 22.12
CA THR A 269 15.34 -9.71 23.41
C THR A 269 15.49 -8.28 23.94
N GLY A 270 14.87 -8.05 25.11
CA GLY A 270 15.37 -7.12 26.14
C GLY A 270 14.33 -6.15 26.69
N GLY A 271 13.50 -6.58 27.65
CA GLY A 271 12.36 -5.80 28.16
C GLY A 271 12.68 -4.70 29.20
N SER A 272 11.64 -3.90 29.50
CA SER A 272 11.32 -3.30 30.81
C SER A 272 9.90 -2.66 30.80
N GLY A 273 8.87 -3.42 31.19
CA GLY A 273 7.56 -2.92 31.70
C GLY A 273 6.38 -2.87 30.69
N PRO A 274 5.29 -3.66 30.85
CA PRO A 274 4.25 -3.81 29.83
C PRO A 274 3.13 -2.77 29.98
N ALA A 275 2.96 -1.94 28.95
CA ALA A 275 1.64 -1.42 28.60
C ALA A 275 0.82 -2.59 27.99
N PRO A 276 -0.49 -2.71 28.25
CA PRO A 276 -1.28 -3.81 27.70
C PRO A 276 -1.17 -3.80 26.17
N THR A 277 -0.58 -4.87 25.63
CA THR A 277 -0.43 -5.10 24.20
C THR A 277 -1.80 -5.45 23.64
N CYS A 278 -2.39 -4.50 22.92
CA CYS A 278 -3.59 -4.71 22.12
C CYS A 278 -3.21 -5.14 20.72
N ALA A 279 -4.04 -6.00 20.11
CA ALA A 279 -3.88 -6.46 18.74
C ALA A 279 -3.85 -5.31 17.72
N TRP A 280 -4.49 -4.16 18.04
CA TRP A 280 -4.34 -2.93 17.27
C TRP A 280 -4.44 -1.66 18.15
N ALA A 281 -3.64 -0.66 17.80
CA ALA A 281 -3.50 0.57 18.59
C ALA A 281 -4.80 1.39 18.63
N GLY A 282 -5.19 1.88 19.81
CA GLY A 282 -6.36 2.74 20.02
C GLY A 282 -7.63 2.01 20.46
N HIS A 283 -7.58 0.68 20.62
CA HIS A 283 -8.71 -0.18 20.96
C HIS A 283 -8.38 -1.12 22.15
N CYS A 284 -7.42 -0.69 22.96
CA CYS A 284 -6.89 -1.39 24.13
C CYS A 284 -7.74 -1.05 25.36
N GLU A 285 -7.45 -1.64 26.53
CA GLU A 285 -8.10 -1.28 27.79
C GLU A 285 -8.21 0.25 28.00
N GLY A 286 -9.43 0.75 28.21
CA GLY A 286 -9.74 2.17 28.37
C GLY A 286 -10.00 2.96 27.07
N ALA A 287 -9.83 2.35 25.91
CA ALA A 287 -10.24 2.93 24.62
C ALA A 287 -11.75 3.14 24.55
N SER A 288 -12.20 4.15 23.82
CA SER A 288 -13.63 4.38 23.58
C SER A 288 -14.16 3.37 22.56
N CYS A 289 -15.33 2.81 22.81
CA CYS A 289 -15.95 1.79 21.95
C CYS A 289 -17.47 1.99 21.86
N SER A 290 -18.09 1.44 20.82
CA SER A 290 -19.54 1.35 20.66
C SER A 290 -20.02 -0.10 20.62
N THR A 291 -19.21 -1.02 20.09
CA THR A 291 -19.45 -2.47 20.03
C THR A 291 -18.20 -3.25 20.46
N ASN A 292 -18.34 -4.56 20.70
CA ASN A 292 -17.20 -5.40 21.11
C ASN A 292 -16.09 -5.47 20.06
N ASP A 293 -16.42 -5.34 18.77
CA ASP A 293 -15.45 -5.33 17.67
C ASP A 293 -14.56 -4.06 17.66
N ASP A 294 -14.96 -3.02 18.42
CA ASP A 294 -14.14 -1.83 18.64
C ASP A 294 -13.06 -2.06 19.72
N CYS A 295 -12.95 -3.26 20.29
CA CYS A 295 -11.97 -3.61 21.30
C CYS A 295 -11.07 -4.72 20.78
N SER A 296 -9.76 -4.57 20.99
CA SER A 296 -8.82 -5.66 20.75
C SER A 296 -9.04 -6.76 21.77
N ASP A 297 -8.84 -8.01 21.38
CA ASP A 297 -8.80 -9.12 22.32
C ASP A 297 -7.69 -8.87 23.37
N PRO A 298 -7.94 -9.17 24.66
CA PRO A 298 -9.09 -9.89 25.22
C PRO A 298 -10.24 -8.99 25.73
N TRP A 299 -10.29 -7.71 25.36
CA TRP A 299 -11.25 -6.75 25.92
C TRP A 299 -12.55 -6.69 25.13
N ALA A 300 -13.67 -6.44 25.83
CA ALA A 300 -14.98 -6.19 25.23
C ALA A 300 -15.42 -4.76 25.48
N CYS A 301 -16.45 -4.29 24.75
CA CYS A 301 -16.96 -2.93 24.94
C CYS A 301 -17.92 -2.86 26.12
N VAL A 302 -17.41 -2.40 27.25
CA VAL A 302 -18.13 -2.29 28.51
C VAL A 302 -18.36 -0.81 28.84
N ASN A 303 -19.62 -0.37 28.86
CA ASN A 303 -20.00 1.01 29.17
C ASN A 303 -19.29 2.07 28.29
N GLY A 304 -19.12 1.76 27.00
CA GLY A 304 -18.47 2.64 26.03
C GLY A 304 -16.95 2.70 26.17
N LYS A 305 -16.35 1.78 26.93
CA LYS A 305 -14.92 1.61 27.09
C LYS A 305 -14.48 0.16 26.93
N CYS A 306 -13.36 -0.09 26.26
CA CYS A 306 -12.77 -1.41 26.20
C CYS A 306 -12.30 -1.81 27.60
N ALA A 307 -12.85 -2.87 28.16
CA ALA A 307 -12.52 -3.34 29.49
C ALA A 307 -12.76 -4.85 29.59
N THR A 308 -12.24 -5.46 30.65
CA THR A 308 -12.47 -6.87 30.96
C THR A 308 -13.93 -7.04 31.34
N ASP A 309 -14.66 -7.87 30.59
CA ASP A 309 -16.05 -8.18 30.91
C ASP A 309 -16.11 -9.13 32.11
N THR A 310 -16.30 -8.59 33.31
CA THR A 310 -16.51 -9.38 34.53
C THR A 310 -17.89 -10.06 34.58
N GLY A 311 -18.73 -9.88 33.55
CA GLY A 311 -20.06 -10.46 33.41
C GLY A 311 -20.17 -11.54 32.34
N ALA A 312 -19.11 -11.83 31.59
CA ALA A 312 -19.11 -12.90 30.60
C ALA A 312 -19.09 -14.28 31.31
N PRO A 313 -19.96 -15.24 30.92
CA PRO A 313 -19.72 -16.64 31.21
C PRO A 313 -18.33 -17.02 30.67
N PRO A 314 -17.57 -17.90 31.36
CA PRO A 314 -16.24 -18.28 30.89
C PRO A 314 -16.30 -18.75 29.43
N ALA A 315 -15.25 -18.41 28.68
CA ALA A 315 -15.08 -18.71 27.26
C ALA A 315 -15.66 -20.08 26.93
N THR A 316 -16.52 -20.12 25.91
CA THR A 316 -17.09 -21.37 25.41
C THR A 316 -15.94 -22.29 25.02
N CYS A 317 -15.69 -23.29 25.86
CA CYS A 317 -14.87 -24.43 25.51
C CYS A 317 -15.53 -25.19 24.36
N ASP A 318 -14.73 -25.80 23.49
CA ASP A 318 -15.20 -26.57 22.33
C ASP A 318 -16.08 -27.75 22.76
N TRP A 319 -15.94 -28.22 24.01
CA TRP A 319 -16.86 -29.18 24.62
C TRP A 319 -17.05 -28.94 26.13
N GLU A 320 -18.26 -29.23 26.62
CA GLU A 320 -18.71 -28.95 27.98
C GLU A 320 -17.95 -29.77 29.03
N GLY A 321 -17.42 -29.09 30.07
CA GLY A 321 -16.74 -29.74 31.21
C GLY A 321 -15.22 -29.82 31.12
N HIS A 322 -14.61 -29.21 30.11
CA HIS A 322 -13.16 -29.28 29.83
C HIS A 322 -12.52 -27.89 29.60
N CYS A 323 -13.14 -26.85 30.14
CA CYS A 323 -12.61 -25.47 30.17
C CYS A 323 -11.67 -25.23 31.35
N GLU A 324 -11.13 -24.01 31.42
CA GLU A 324 -10.38 -23.50 32.56
C GLU A 324 -11.00 -23.90 33.92
N GLY A 325 -10.21 -24.56 34.76
CA GLY A 325 -10.61 -25.03 36.09
C GLY A 325 -11.30 -26.41 36.12
N ALA A 326 -11.61 -27.01 34.98
CA ALA A 326 -12.04 -28.41 34.89
C ALA A 326 -10.97 -29.37 35.41
N SER A 327 -11.38 -30.51 35.96
CA SER A 327 -10.43 -31.55 36.41
C SER A 327 -9.93 -32.35 35.22
N CYS A 328 -8.62 -32.57 35.14
CA CYS A 328 -7.97 -33.28 34.04
C CYS A 328 -6.93 -34.27 34.56
N SER A 329 -6.55 -35.23 33.72
CA SER A 329 -5.46 -36.18 33.98
C SER A 329 -4.35 -36.12 32.93
N SER A 330 -4.68 -35.62 31.74
CA SER A 330 -3.79 -35.42 30.59
C SER A 330 -4.22 -34.20 29.77
N ASN A 331 -3.35 -33.69 28.89
CA ASN A 331 -3.65 -32.50 28.08
C ASN A 331 -4.88 -32.68 27.17
N ASP A 332 -5.17 -33.90 26.73
CA ASP A 332 -6.34 -34.20 25.90
C ASP A 332 -7.68 -34.08 26.66
N ASP A 333 -7.63 -33.95 27.99
CA ASP A 333 -8.81 -33.69 28.83
C ASP A 333 -9.15 -32.19 28.89
N CYS A 334 -8.45 -31.33 28.16
CA CYS A 334 -8.67 -29.89 28.13
C CYS A 334 -8.97 -29.43 26.70
N SER A 335 -9.98 -28.58 26.54
CA SER A 335 -10.27 -27.93 25.25
C SER A 335 -9.14 -26.96 24.93
N ASP A 336 -8.87 -26.72 23.64
CA ASP A 336 -7.97 -25.63 23.28
C ASP A 336 -8.61 -24.29 23.73
N PRO A 337 -7.81 -23.33 24.24
CA PRO A 337 -6.35 -23.31 24.31
C PRO A 337 -5.75 -23.84 25.64
N TRP A 338 -6.49 -24.59 26.45
CA TRP A 338 -6.06 -24.99 27.79
C TRP A 338 -5.27 -26.31 27.78
N ALA A 339 -4.26 -26.42 28.65
CA ALA A 339 -3.51 -27.65 28.90
C ALA A 339 -3.79 -28.19 30.32
N CYS A 340 -3.50 -29.47 30.55
CA CYS A 340 -3.71 -30.08 31.87
C CYS A 340 -2.54 -29.81 32.79
N ILE A 341 -2.70 -28.83 33.69
CA ILE A 341 -1.66 -28.38 34.59
C ILE A 341 -2.09 -28.67 36.03
N SER A 342 -1.30 -29.49 36.72
CA SER A 342 -1.55 -29.88 38.11
C SER A 342 -2.95 -30.48 38.35
N GLY A 343 -3.47 -31.22 37.37
CA GLY A 343 -4.80 -31.84 37.44
C GLY A 343 -5.97 -30.90 37.16
N LYS A 344 -5.70 -29.68 36.65
CA LYS A 344 -6.69 -28.71 36.22
C LYS A 344 -6.39 -28.14 34.84
N CYS A 345 -7.42 -27.90 34.02
CA CYS A 345 -7.24 -27.21 32.75
C CYS A 345 -6.90 -25.74 33.01
N ALA A 346 -5.76 -25.28 32.49
CA ALA A 346 -5.22 -23.94 32.68
C ALA A 346 -4.35 -23.54 31.48
N VAL A 347 -4.08 -22.24 31.35
CA VAL A 347 -3.13 -21.73 30.34
C VAL A 347 -1.71 -22.11 30.75
N ASP A 348 -0.95 -22.71 29.83
CA ASP A 348 0.46 -22.99 30.05
C ASP A 348 1.25 -21.67 29.99
N PRO A 349 1.89 -21.24 31.09
CA PRO A 349 2.68 -20.02 31.10
C PRO A 349 3.98 -20.12 30.28
N GLU A 350 4.34 -21.31 29.78
CA GLU A 350 5.54 -21.56 28.96
C GLU A 350 5.24 -21.92 27.49
N ALA A 351 3.96 -21.94 27.07
CA ALA A 351 3.55 -22.18 25.68
C ALA A 351 3.44 -20.90 24.83
#